data_AF-A0A060S772-F1
#
_entry.id   AF-A0A060S772-F1
#
_cell.length_a   1.000
_cell.length_b   1.000
_cell.length_c   1.000
_cell.angle_alpha   90.00
_cell.angle_beta   90.00
_cell.angle_gamma   90.00
#
_symmetry.space_group_name_H-M   'P 1'
#
loop_
_entity.id
_entity.type
_entity.pdbx_description
1 polymer ?
#
loop_
_entity_poly.entity_id
_entity_poly.type
_entity_poly.pdbx_seq_one_letter_code
_entity_poly.pdbx_strand_id
1 'polypeptide(L)'
;MFKNALVRAILLSSGSIPVARNPNTTPTAAEQPTYPQNTANKALFRETFKALDREEVIGVFPEGTSYTECRIAQVKDGASHAALEYVKWVKQTRGGLSKKLLVVPVGIVYTDKAQYQSRVCVRWGKPIDVEAFAQENLAQDTTLPHELDARPLVKALTAEIERRLMDITINAPDWDTLYVMEAARDILWDDKEHIPASHFVWISQNLISLFTDPHAASSVEKAKHSLLKYHSLLFYAGISHGALCRILHDHSLRPNRTRAVGVFVRQVLTTVLHPRFTLFLPTFLVHIPQYAASALAHRLLARADEEEAHAQFKAVFGGLGATAAYAGITRFIVRRLIGNAPGVLASLKVPAFLVPAASSVWAAGRWFFAGGPNLSGRARAALGVFGVFYATSFVLSHWHDYWVLSNYRQLKYLIASWKLMLGILSPRTSDLQGKQLEPYTEPYVPPPNPYVKLRESKDASRVRFHVPRAKPVPSRKLIRPLLEARSEATKSLWSFLVDSKYLRGLVSGKMKGEPWMQVGPAT
;
A
#
# COMPACT_ATOMS: atom_id res chain seq x y z
N MET A 1 -6.97 13.96 15.46
CA MET A 1 -8.19 13.77 14.62
C MET A 1 -9.48 14.03 15.39
N PHE A 2 -9.70 13.43 16.57
CA PHE A 2 -10.92 13.61 17.39
C PHE A 2 -11.18 15.03 17.95
N LYS A 3 -10.26 15.99 17.80
CA LYS A 3 -10.47 17.39 18.23
C LYS A 3 -11.49 18.13 17.34
N ASN A 4 -11.60 17.77 16.06
CA ASN A 4 -12.56 18.38 15.14
C ASN A 4 -13.91 17.65 15.25
N ALA A 5 -15.01 18.39 15.46
CA ALA A 5 -16.33 17.81 15.71
C ALA A 5 -16.87 16.95 14.55
N LEU A 6 -16.68 17.38 13.30
CA LEU A 6 -17.11 16.65 12.12
C LEU A 6 -16.30 15.35 11.96
N VAL A 7 -14.97 15.46 12.06
CA VAL A 7 -14.08 14.28 11.99
C VAL A 7 -14.37 13.32 13.14
N ARG A 8 -14.63 13.83 14.34
CA ARG A 8 -15.03 13.03 15.51
C ARG A 8 -16.34 12.29 15.27
N ALA A 9 -17.36 12.96 14.73
CA ALA A 9 -18.64 12.32 14.44
C ALA A 9 -18.49 11.17 13.43
N ILE A 10 -17.70 11.40 12.37
CA ILE A 10 -17.39 10.37 11.36
C ILE A 10 -16.66 9.19 12.01
N LEU A 11 -15.58 9.44 12.77
CA LEU A 11 -14.78 8.39 13.40
C LEU A 11 -15.59 7.58 14.44
N LEU A 12 -16.42 8.25 15.24
CA LEU A 12 -17.31 7.58 16.19
C LEU A 12 -18.38 6.75 15.48
N SER A 13 -18.93 7.24 14.36
CA SER A 13 -19.89 6.48 13.56
C SER A 13 -19.31 5.20 12.95
N SER A 14 -17.99 5.17 12.71
CA SER A 14 -17.26 3.98 12.28
C SER A 14 -16.79 3.07 13.42
N GLY A 15 -17.23 3.31 14.66
CA GLY A 15 -16.84 2.52 15.83
C GLY A 15 -15.42 2.79 16.34
N SER A 16 -14.76 3.87 15.92
CA SER A 16 -13.40 4.18 16.38
C SER A 16 -13.40 4.71 17.82
N ILE A 17 -12.57 4.11 18.67
CA ILE A 17 -12.41 4.54 20.07
C ILE A 17 -11.32 5.63 20.14
N PRO A 18 -11.59 6.79 20.77
CA PRO A 18 -10.61 7.88 20.85
C PRO A 18 -9.42 7.51 21.74
N VAL A 19 -8.21 7.67 21.20
CA VAL A 19 -6.94 7.45 21.90
C VAL A 19 -6.13 8.76 21.88
N ALA A 20 -5.61 9.17 23.04
CA ALA A 20 -4.67 10.28 23.15
C ALA A 20 -3.22 9.77 23.00
N ARG A 21 -2.46 10.32 22.05
CA ARG A 21 -1.05 9.96 21.79
C ARG A 21 -0.13 11.02 22.40
N ASN A 22 0.91 10.58 23.11
CA ASN A 22 2.05 11.42 23.48
C ASN A 22 3.30 10.99 22.67
N PRO A 23 4.22 11.91 22.33
CA PRO A 23 5.51 11.56 21.74
C PRO A 23 6.30 10.63 22.68
N ASN A 24 7.08 9.71 22.10
CA ASN A 24 7.96 8.80 22.85
C ASN A 24 9.30 9.47 23.22
N THR A 25 9.65 10.58 22.57
CA THR A 25 10.76 11.47 22.93
C THR A 25 10.31 12.52 23.93
N THR A 26 11.22 12.95 24.82
CA THR A 26 10.95 13.91 25.89
C THR A 26 10.27 15.16 25.31
N PRO A 27 9.07 15.54 25.78
CA PRO A 27 8.35 16.67 25.22
C PRO A 27 9.12 17.97 25.46
N THR A 28 9.32 18.76 24.42
CA THR A 28 9.63 20.19 24.57
C THR A 28 8.44 20.86 25.27
N ALA A 29 8.72 21.88 26.10
CA ALA A 29 7.76 22.51 27.01
C ALA A 29 6.44 23.04 26.36
N ALA A 30 6.36 23.08 25.02
CA ALA A 30 5.19 23.50 24.25
C ALA A 30 4.17 22.38 23.95
N GLU A 31 4.47 21.10 24.23
CA GLU A 31 3.61 19.95 23.87
C GLU A 31 3.06 19.18 25.09
N GLN A 32 2.67 19.88 26.16
CA GLN A 32 1.99 19.22 27.28
C GLN A 32 0.53 18.86 26.96
N PRO A 33 0.06 17.64 27.25
CA PRO A 33 -1.32 17.22 26.99
C PRO A 33 -2.31 17.96 27.89
N THR A 34 -3.45 18.36 27.31
CA THR A 34 -4.53 19.13 27.95
C THR A 34 -5.39 18.31 28.93
N TYR A 35 -5.08 17.03 29.15
CA TYR A 35 -5.82 16.14 30.04
C TYR A 35 -4.85 15.22 30.84
N PRO A 36 -5.16 14.90 32.10
CA PRO A 36 -4.40 13.92 32.86
C PRO A 36 -4.46 12.53 32.18
N GLN A 37 -3.30 11.97 31.87
CA GLN A 37 -3.13 10.67 31.17
C GLN A 37 -3.94 9.53 31.80
N ASN A 38 -4.06 9.52 33.13
CA ASN A 38 -4.80 8.48 33.87
C ASN A 38 -6.30 8.47 33.56
N THR A 39 -6.91 9.63 33.27
CA THR A 39 -8.35 9.72 33.00
C THR A 39 -8.69 9.27 31.56
N ALA A 40 -7.81 9.59 30.61
CA ALA A 40 -7.96 9.18 29.21
C ALA A 40 -7.81 7.66 29.03
N ASN A 41 -6.83 7.04 29.71
CA ASN A 41 -6.65 5.59 29.68
C ASN A 41 -7.82 4.84 30.30
N LYS A 42 -8.40 5.35 31.40
CA LYS A 42 -9.61 4.78 32.02
C LYS A 42 -10.82 4.80 31.09
N ALA A 43 -11.02 5.89 30.33
CA ALA A 43 -12.11 5.97 29.36
C ALA A 43 -11.92 4.96 28.21
N LEU A 44 -10.69 4.81 27.70
CA LEU A 44 -10.35 3.82 26.67
C LEU A 44 -10.69 2.40 27.14
N PHE A 45 -10.17 1.96 28.30
CA PHE A 45 -10.44 0.62 28.81
C PHE A 45 -11.93 0.38 29.06
N ARG A 46 -12.65 1.38 29.59
CA ARG A 46 -14.10 1.26 29.82
C ARG A 46 -14.87 1.01 28.52
N GLU A 47 -14.59 1.75 27.45
CA GLU A 47 -15.28 1.53 26.18
C GLU A 47 -14.86 0.21 25.52
N THR A 48 -13.58 -0.19 25.63
CA THR A 48 -13.12 -1.52 25.21
C THR A 48 -13.88 -2.64 25.93
N PHE A 49 -14.06 -2.55 27.25
CA PHE A 49 -14.73 -3.60 28.02
C PHE A 49 -16.19 -3.70 27.64
N LYS A 50 -16.89 -2.56 27.47
CA LYS A 50 -18.28 -2.55 27.00
C LYS A 50 -18.45 -3.20 25.64
N ALA A 51 -17.51 -2.98 24.71
CA ALA A 51 -17.55 -3.60 23.40
C ALA A 51 -17.34 -5.12 23.49
N LEU A 52 -16.33 -5.57 24.25
CA LEU A 52 -16.10 -7.01 24.47
C LEU A 52 -17.29 -7.69 25.18
N ASP A 53 -17.94 -7.02 26.12
CA ASP A 53 -19.13 -7.50 26.83
C ASP A 53 -20.34 -7.68 25.91
N ARG A 54 -20.41 -6.89 24.84
CA ARG A 54 -21.41 -6.99 23.77
C ARG A 54 -21.05 -8.02 22.72
N GLU A 55 -20.01 -8.81 22.96
CA GLU A 55 -19.45 -9.78 22.02
C GLU A 55 -18.97 -9.14 20.69
N GLU A 56 -18.61 -7.85 20.73
CA GLU A 56 -18.07 -7.13 19.58
C GLU A 56 -16.57 -7.44 19.39
N VAL A 57 -16.06 -7.18 18.18
CA VAL A 57 -14.65 -7.38 17.83
C VAL A 57 -13.89 -6.05 17.88
N ILE A 58 -12.73 -6.06 18.52
CA ILE A 58 -11.87 -4.87 18.65
C ILE A 58 -10.63 -5.03 17.78
N GLY A 59 -10.45 -4.10 16.84
CA GLY A 59 -9.22 -3.97 16.05
C GLY A 59 -8.22 -3.04 16.74
N VAL A 60 -6.98 -3.50 16.94
CA VAL A 60 -5.90 -2.70 17.54
C VAL A 60 -4.68 -2.75 16.63
N PHE A 61 -4.07 -1.59 16.39
CA PHE A 61 -2.78 -1.46 15.69
C PHE A 61 -1.67 -1.24 16.73
N PRO A 62 -0.97 -2.29 17.17
CA PRO A 62 -0.14 -2.23 18.37
C PRO A 62 1.17 -1.45 18.17
N GLU A 63 1.61 -1.19 16.93
CA GLU A 63 2.77 -0.32 16.68
C GLU A 63 2.50 1.14 17.08
N GLY A 64 1.23 1.54 17.02
CA GLY A 64 0.78 2.89 17.32
C GLY A 64 1.33 3.95 16.36
N THR A 65 1.77 3.54 15.17
CA THR A 65 2.32 4.39 14.10
C THR A 65 2.13 3.70 12.74
N SER A 66 2.11 4.47 11.66
CA SER A 66 1.97 3.96 10.28
C SER A 66 3.13 4.50 9.46
N TYR A 67 4.36 4.13 9.82
CA TYR A 67 5.55 4.53 9.06
C TYR A 67 6.18 3.27 8.47
N THR A 68 6.74 3.40 7.28
CA THR A 68 7.47 2.29 6.64
C THR A 68 8.80 2.07 7.36
N GLU A 69 8.95 0.87 7.91
CA GLU A 69 10.18 0.32 8.47
C GLU A 69 10.46 -1.05 7.85
N CYS A 70 11.69 -1.56 7.96
CA CYS A 70 12.11 -2.85 7.39
C CYS A 70 11.47 -4.08 8.03
N ARG A 71 10.87 -3.89 9.20
CA ARG A 71 10.30 -4.90 10.08
C ARG A 71 9.25 -4.25 10.97
N ILE A 72 8.45 -5.06 11.65
CA ILE A 72 7.61 -4.57 12.76
C ILE A 72 8.49 -3.78 13.73
N ALA A 73 8.18 -2.50 13.90
CA ALA A 73 9.07 -1.55 14.54
C ALA A 73 9.06 -1.70 16.07
N GLN A 74 7.85 -1.77 16.64
CA GLN A 74 7.59 -2.00 18.05
C GLN A 74 6.18 -2.52 18.22
N VAL A 75 5.89 -3.24 19.31
CA VAL A 75 4.54 -3.61 19.70
C VAL A 75 4.29 -3.05 21.09
N LYS A 76 3.34 -2.12 21.21
CA LYS A 76 2.96 -1.52 22.49
C LYS A 76 2.10 -2.49 23.30
N ASP A 77 2.16 -2.32 24.62
CA ASP A 77 1.53 -3.18 25.62
C ASP A 77 0.01 -2.98 25.77
N GLY A 78 -0.54 -1.88 25.25
CA GLY A 78 -1.96 -1.52 25.45
C GLY A 78 -2.97 -2.60 25.06
N ALA A 79 -2.70 -3.37 24.00
CA ALA A 79 -3.56 -4.48 23.59
C ALA A 79 -3.56 -5.62 24.62
N SER A 80 -2.36 -6.04 25.04
CA SER A 80 -2.15 -7.08 26.06
C SER A 80 -2.73 -6.68 27.40
N HIS A 81 -2.53 -5.41 27.80
CA HIS A 81 -3.05 -4.85 29.03
C HIS A 81 -4.59 -4.83 29.03
N ALA A 82 -5.20 -4.36 27.93
CA ALA A 82 -6.66 -4.36 27.80
C ALA A 82 -7.26 -5.79 27.88
N ALA A 83 -6.62 -6.76 27.23
CA ALA A 83 -7.08 -8.13 27.22
C ALA A 83 -7.02 -8.76 28.63
N LEU A 84 -5.89 -8.66 29.32
CA LEU A 84 -5.70 -9.24 30.65
C LEU A 84 -6.59 -8.58 31.71
N GLU A 85 -6.69 -7.24 31.68
CA GLU A 85 -7.57 -6.51 32.60
C GLU A 85 -9.05 -6.84 32.37
N TYR A 86 -9.47 -7.09 31.12
CA TYR A 86 -10.83 -7.54 30.85
C TYR A 86 -11.11 -8.93 31.43
N VAL A 87 -10.21 -9.90 31.23
CA VAL A 87 -10.34 -11.25 31.82
C VAL A 87 -10.45 -11.15 33.35
N LYS A 88 -9.59 -10.33 33.97
CA LYS A 88 -9.61 -10.07 35.42
C LYS A 88 -10.94 -9.46 35.87
N TRP A 89 -11.41 -8.41 35.18
CA TRP A 89 -12.65 -7.71 35.50
C TRP A 89 -13.88 -8.63 35.41
N VAL A 90 -13.96 -9.45 34.35
CA VAL A 90 -15.05 -10.42 34.17
C VAL A 90 -15.01 -11.48 35.27
N LYS A 91 -13.82 -11.99 35.63
CA LYS A 91 -13.67 -12.96 36.73
C LYS A 91 -14.15 -12.40 38.07
N GLN A 92 -13.83 -11.14 38.37
CA GLN A 92 -14.25 -10.47 39.60
C GLN A 92 -15.75 -10.12 39.63
N THR A 93 -16.32 -9.72 38.49
CA THR A 93 -17.70 -9.20 38.43
C THR A 93 -18.73 -10.29 38.16
N ARG A 94 -18.35 -11.35 37.42
CA ARG A 94 -19.27 -12.40 36.93
C ARG A 94 -18.81 -13.83 37.23
N GLY A 95 -17.70 -14.01 37.96
CA GLY A 95 -17.18 -15.33 38.31
C GLY A 95 -16.42 -16.04 37.19
N GLY A 96 -16.32 -15.45 35.99
CA GLY A 96 -15.57 -16.00 34.87
C GLY A 96 -16.15 -15.62 33.51
N LEU A 97 -15.40 -15.92 32.45
CA LEU A 97 -15.82 -15.71 31.07
C LEU A 97 -16.79 -16.80 30.60
N SER A 98 -17.92 -16.41 30.02
CA SER A 98 -18.82 -17.34 29.33
C SER A 98 -18.26 -17.82 27.99
N LYS A 99 -17.43 -17.00 27.34
CA LYS A 99 -16.72 -17.29 26.08
C LYS A 99 -15.27 -16.86 26.21
N LYS A 100 -14.37 -17.65 25.62
CA LYS A 100 -12.93 -17.39 25.63
C LYS A 100 -12.61 -16.07 24.91
N LEU A 101 -11.80 -15.21 25.54
CA LEU A 101 -11.24 -14.05 24.88
C LEU A 101 -10.05 -14.49 24.03
N LEU A 102 -10.15 -14.28 22.72
CA LEU A 102 -9.10 -14.62 21.77
C LEU A 102 -8.43 -13.37 21.22
N VAL A 103 -7.10 -13.32 21.28
CA VAL A 103 -6.29 -12.34 20.54
C VAL A 103 -5.84 -13.00 19.24
N VAL A 104 -6.24 -12.43 18.09
CA VAL A 104 -5.87 -12.94 16.76
C VAL A 104 -4.86 -11.98 16.11
N PRO A 105 -3.58 -12.38 15.97
CA PRO A 105 -2.60 -11.59 15.22
C PRO A 105 -3.01 -11.53 13.74
N VAL A 106 -3.06 -10.33 13.17
CA VAL A 106 -3.38 -10.13 11.75
C VAL A 106 -2.25 -9.35 11.08
N GLY A 107 -1.57 -10.00 10.14
CA GLY A 107 -0.52 -9.39 9.33
C GLY A 107 -1.11 -8.79 8.05
N ILE A 108 -0.82 -7.52 7.80
CA ILE A 108 -1.23 -6.81 6.58
C ILE A 108 0.02 -6.36 5.83
N VAL A 109 0.27 -6.95 4.67
CA VAL A 109 1.44 -6.66 3.84
C VAL A 109 0.99 -6.10 2.50
N TYR A 110 1.35 -4.86 2.21
CA TYR A 110 1.14 -4.24 0.90
C TYR A 110 2.28 -4.64 -0.03
N THR A 111 1.96 -5.00 -1.28
CA THR A 111 3.00 -5.23 -2.30
C THR A 111 3.66 -3.93 -2.76
N ASP A 112 2.98 -2.80 -2.54
CA ASP A 112 3.46 -1.44 -2.85
C ASP A 112 2.65 -0.43 -2.00
N LYS A 113 3.27 0.20 -1.00
CA LYS A 113 2.56 1.13 -0.10
C LYS A 113 2.27 2.48 -0.75
N ALA A 114 3.17 2.95 -1.63
CA ALA A 114 3.03 4.22 -2.33
C ALA A 114 1.99 4.19 -3.47
N GLN A 115 1.66 3.00 -4.00
CA GLN A 115 0.74 2.83 -5.12
C GLN A 115 -0.71 2.58 -4.67
N TYR A 116 -1.61 3.47 -5.07
CA TYR A 116 -3.06 3.25 -4.97
C TYR A 116 -3.50 2.01 -5.77
N GLN A 117 -4.44 1.23 -5.23
CA GLN A 117 -4.87 -0.09 -5.77
C GLN A 117 -3.73 -1.12 -5.89
N SER A 118 -2.70 -1.03 -5.05
CA SER A 118 -1.75 -2.13 -4.88
C SER A 118 -2.41 -3.34 -4.23
N ARG A 119 -1.79 -4.51 -4.39
CA ARG A 119 -2.28 -5.74 -3.76
C ARG A 119 -1.93 -5.74 -2.28
N VAL A 120 -2.86 -6.25 -1.48
CA VAL A 120 -2.69 -6.43 -0.04
C VAL A 120 -2.78 -7.91 0.29
N CYS A 121 -1.82 -8.41 1.06
CA CYS A 121 -1.82 -9.75 1.61
C CYS A 121 -2.24 -9.65 3.08
N VAL A 122 -3.41 -10.20 3.40
CA VAL A 122 -3.89 -10.29 4.79
C VAL A 122 -3.72 -11.72 5.26
N ARG A 123 -3.04 -11.92 6.40
CA ARG A 123 -2.78 -13.22 6.99
C ARG A 123 -3.25 -13.23 8.44
N TRP A 124 -3.99 -14.25 8.82
CA TRP A 124 -4.44 -14.47 10.19
C TRP A 124 -3.52 -15.48 10.86
N GLY A 125 -2.91 -15.09 11.97
CA GLY A 125 -2.11 -15.97 12.81
C GLY A 125 -2.98 -16.89 13.67
N LYS A 126 -2.34 -17.86 14.32
CA LYS A 126 -3.01 -18.72 15.31
C LYS A 126 -3.59 -17.84 16.42
N PRO A 127 -4.87 -18.01 16.82
CA PRO A 127 -5.44 -17.30 17.96
C PRO A 127 -4.69 -17.59 19.26
N ILE A 128 -4.60 -16.59 20.14
CA ILE A 128 -4.08 -16.71 21.51
C ILE A 128 -5.29 -16.69 22.43
N ASP A 129 -5.52 -17.79 23.16
CA ASP A 129 -6.48 -17.83 24.25
C ASP A 129 -5.85 -17.12 25.46
N VAL A 130 -6.41 -15.96 25.82
CA VAL A 130 -5.81 -15.08 26.84
C VAL A 130 -5.81 -15.72 28.22
N GLU A 131 -6.87 -16.46 28.55
CA GLU A 131 -6.98 -17.11 29.87
C GLU A 131 -6.03 -18.30 29.97
N ALA A 132 -5.99 -19.16 28.95
CA ALA A 132 -5.06 -20.28 28.90
C ALA A 132 -3.59 -19.81 28.93
N PHE A 133 -3.26 -18.78 28.13
CA PHE A 133 -1.93 -18.19 28.12
C PHE A 133 -1.53 -17.65 29.50
N ALA A 134 -2.45 -16.96 30.19
CA ALA A 134 -2.21 -16.44 31.53
C ALA A 134 -1.93 -17.57 32.54
N GLN A 135 -2.73 -18.63 32.53
CA GLN A 135 -2.56 -19.78 33.42
C GLN A 135 -1.24 -20.52 33.18
N GLU A 136 -0.87 -20.77 31.92
CA GLU A 136 0.37 -21.46 31.56
C GLU A 136 1.61 -20.66 32.02
N ASN A 137 1.62 -19.34 31.80
CA ASN A 137 2.76 -18.49 32.20
C ASN A 137 2.88 -18.32 33.72
N LEU A 138 1.75 -18.24 34.43
CA LEU A 138 1.73 -18.20 35.90
C LEU A 138 2.17 -19.53 36.53
N ALA A 139 1.93 -20.66 35.87
CA ALA A 139 2.35 -21.98 36.34
C ALA A 139 3.85 -22.24 36.09
N GLN A 140 4.42 -21.68 35.03
CA GLN A 140 5.83 -21.88 34.66
C GLN A 140 6.80 -20.99 35.42
N ASP A 141 6.37 -19.82 35.91
CA ASP A 141 7.22 -18.85 36.59
C ASP A 141 6.73 -18.61 38.03
N THR A 142 7.29 -19.38 38.97
CA THR A 142 7.01 -19.29 40.41
C THR A 142 7.43 -17.96 41.05
N THR A 143 8.09 -17.07 40.30
CA THR A 143 8.48 -15.72 40.75
C THR A 143 7.45 -14.65 40.41
N LEU A 144 6.46 -14.96 39.57
CA LEU A 144 5.35 -14.06 39.26
C LEU A 144 4.34 -14.06 40.42
N PRO A 145 3.79 -12.89 40.82
CA PRO A 145 2.67 -12.86 41.76
C PRO A 145 1.55 -13.78 41.25
N HIS A 146 0.98 -14.62 42.11
CA HIS A 146 -0.17 -15.50 41.78
C HIS A 146 -1.47 -14.74 41.45
N GLU A 147 -1.40 -13.42 41.32
CA GLU A 147 -2.49 -12.56 40.89
C GLU A 147 -2.31 -12.14 39.43
N LEU A 148 -3.42 -11.91 38.72
CA LEU A 148 -3.45 -11.32 37.37
C LEU A 148 -2.85 -9.88 37.31
N ASP A 149 -2.24 -9.40 38.39
CA ASP A 149 -1.46 -8.16 38.48
C ASP A 149 -0.01 -8.41 38.07
N ALA A 150 0.23 -8.50 36.77
CA ALA A 150 1.56 -8.85 36.30
C ALA A 150 1.95 -8.00 35.09
N ARG A 151 2.60 -6.86 35.35
CA ARG A 151 3.46 -6.19 34.35
C ARG A 151 4.33 -7.19 33.57
N PRO A 152 4.87 -8.27 34.18
CA PRO A 152 5.55 -9.32 33.43
C PRO A 152 4.64 -10.11 32.49
N LEU A 153 3.42 -10.49 32.90
CA LEU A 153 2.48 -11.21 32.05
C LEU A 153 2.01 -10.37 30.85
N VAL A 154 1.77 -9.07 31.08
CA VAL A 154 1.49 -8.10 30.01
C VAL A 154 2.66 -8.07 29.02
N LYS A 155 3.91 -8.04 29.50
CA LYS A 155 5.09 -8.10 28.64
C LYS A 155 5.20 -9.43 27.88
N ALA A 156 4.93 -10.56 28.54
CA ALA A 156 4.97 -11.87 27.92
C ALA A 156 3.93 -12.00 26.79
N LEU A 157 2.69 -11.58 27.05
CA LEU A 157 1.63 -11.57 26.03
C LEU A 157 1.97 -10.61 24.88
N THR A 158 2.54 -9.44 25.19
CA THR A 158 3.00 -8.48 24.16
C THR A 158 4.10 -9.07 23.29
N ALA A 159 5.07 -9.77 23.89
CA ALA A 159 6.14 -10.45 23.17
C ALA A 159 5.61 -11.59 22.29
N GLU A 160 4.62 -12.36 22.76
CA GLU A 160 4.00 -13.42 21.97
C GLU A 160 3.17 -12.87 20.79
N ILE A 161 2.45 -11.76 21.01
CA ILE A 161 1.77 -11.03 19.92
C ILE A 161 2.79 -10.55 18.89
N GLU A 162 3.88 -9.92 19.34
CA GLU A 162 4.96 -9.45 18.47
C GLU A 162 5.56 -10.59 17.64
N ARG A 163 5.91 -11.70 18.30
CA ARG A 163 6.47 -12.89 17.64
C ARG A 163 5.51 -13.41 16.55
N ARG A 164 4.23 -13.59 16.86
CA ARG A 164 3.24 -14.06 15.88
C ARG A 164 3.00 -13.08 14.73
N LEU A 165 3.06 -11.77 14.99
CA LEU A 165 3.00 -10.75 13.93
C LEU A 165 4.22 -10.83 13.02
N MET A 166 5.43 -11.00 13.59
CA MET A 166 6.66 -11.17 12.80
C MET A 166 6.61 -12.42 11.91
N ASP A 167 6.10 -13.54 12.42
CA ASP A 167 5.97 -14.81 11.66
C ASP A 167 5.09 -14.68 10.39
N ILE A 168 4.10 -13.79 10.40
CA ILE A 168 3.11 -13.64 9.33
C ILE A 168 3.34 -12.40 8.45
N THR A 169 4.42 -11.65 8.68
CA THR A 169 4.79 -10.41 7.97
C THR A 169 6.20 -10.51 7.37
N ILE A 170 6.62 -9.48 6.62
CA ILE A 170 7.98 -9.39 6.06
C ILE A 170 8.85 -8.60 7.03
N ASN A 171 9.94 -9.21 7.49
CA ASN A 171 10.85 -8.63 8.48
C ASN A 171 12.30 -8.81 8.04
N ALA A 172 12.91 -7.72 7.58
CA ALA A 172 14.33 -7.64 7.27
C ALA A 172 15.11 -7.02 8.45
N PRO A 173 16.37 -7.44 8.68
CA PRO A 173 17.22 -6.89 9.73
C PRO A 173 17.58 -5.41 9.50
N ASP A 174 17.67 -4.99 8.24
CA ASP A 174 18.08 -3.65 7.83
C ASP A 174 17.50 -3.29 6.44
N TRP A 175 17.62 -2.02 6.04
CA TRP A 175 17.12 -1.50 4.76
C TRP A 175 17.81 -2.10 3.55
N ASP A 176 19.11 -2.38 3.63
CA ASP A 176 19.83 -2.97 2.51
C ASP A 176 19.29 -4.38 2.23
N THR A 177 19.11 -5.18 3.28
CA THR A 177 18.54 -6.54 3.15
C THR A 177 17.12 -6.51 2.58
N LEU A 178 16.29 -5.54 2.99
CA LEU A 178 14.95 -5.35 2.41
C LEU A 178 15.05 -5.07 0.90
N TYR A 179 15.87 -4.11 0.48
CA TYR A 179 16.01 -3.74 -0.93
C TYR A 179 16.67 -4.82 -1.79
N VAL A 180 17.62 -5.57 -1.24
CA VAL A 180 18.19 -6.76 -1.87
C VAL A 180 17.11 -7.79 -2.12
N MET A 181 16.26 -8.08 -1.12
CA MET A 181 15.13 -9.00 -1.28
C MET A 181 14.19 -8.52 -2.37
N GLU A 182 13.80 -7.24 -2.37
CA GLU A 182 12.88 -6.69 -3.36
C GLU A 182 13.45 -6.80 -4.77
N ALA A 183 14.71 -6.42 -4.98
CA ALA A 183 15.38 -6.52 -6.26
C ALA A 183 15.52 -7.98 -6.73
N ALA A 184 15.88 -8.90 -5.83
CA ALA A 184 16.00 -10.32 -6.16
C ALA A 184 14.64 -10.93 -6.53
N ARG A 185 13.60 -10.65 -5.74
CA ARG A 185 12.22 -11.08 -5.99
C ARG A 185 11.73 -10.57 -7.35
N ASP A 186 11.92 -9.29 -7.62
CA ASP A 186 11.46 -8.69 -8.86
C ASP A 186 12.20 -9.31 -10.07
N ILE A 187 13.51 -9.58 -9.96
CA ILE A 187 14.28 -10.30 -11.02
C ILE A 187 13.79 -11.73 -11.23
N LEU A 188 13.48 -12.48 -10.16
CA LEU A 188 13.12 -13.89 -10.26
C LEU A 188 11.73 -14.13 -10.85
N TRP A 189 10.80 -13.20 -10.62
CA TRP A 189 9.40 -13.26 -11.08
C TRP A 189 9.05 -12.25 -12.19
N ASP A 190 10.02 -11.49 -12.69
CA ASP A 190 9.92 -10.37 -13.65
C ASP A 190 9.07 -9.17 -13.17
N ASP A 191 8.02 -9.43 -12.40
CA ASP A 191 7.15 -8.45 -11.77
C ASP A 191 6.55 -9.07 -10.50
N LYS A 192 6.52 -8.30 -9.41
CA LYS A 192 5.87 -8.68 -8.14
C LYS A 192 4.39 -9.01 -8.32
N GLU A 193 3.73 -8.48 -9.34
CA GLU A 193 2.34 -8.79 -9.66
C GLU A 193 2.14 -10.25 -10.14
N HIS A 194 3.17 -10.94 -10.61
CA HIS A 194 3.09 -12.36 -11.02
C HIS A 194 3.12 -13.34 -9.84
N ILE A 195 3.49 -12.88 -8.64
CA ILE A 195 3.54 -13.72 -7.44
C ILE A 195 2.13 -13.86 -6.87
N PRO A 196 1.56 -15.07 -6.66
CA PRO A 196 0.28 -15.24 -5.97
C PRO A 196 0.31 -14.63 -4.57
N ALA A 197 -0.78 -13.97 -4.16
CA ALA A 197 -0.81 -13.22 -2.89
C ALA A 197 -0.52 -14.11 -1.66
N SER A 198 -0.97 -15.37 -1.71
CA SER A 198 -0.72 -16.36 -0.66
C SER A 198 0.76 -16.66 -0.43
N HIS A 199 1.59 -16.59 -1.47
CA HIS A 199 3.02 -16.92 -1.41
C HIS A 199 3.92 -15.69 -1.24
N PHE A 200 3.39 -14.48 -1.38
CA PHE A 200 4.19 -13.24 -1.42
C PHE A 200 5.05 -13.03 -0.17
N VAL A 201 4.45 -13.18 1.01
CA VAL A 201 5.17 -13.03 2.29
C VAL A 201 6.19 -14.15 2.48
N TRP A 202 5.80 -15.40 2.19
CA TRP A 202 6.69 -16.56 2.34
C TRP A 202 7.92 -16.45 1.42
N ILE A 203 7.74 -16.11 0.14
CA ILE A 203 8.86 -15.91 -0.81
C ILE A 203 9.78 -14.80 -0.31
N SER A 204 9.22 -13.66 0.09
CA SER A 204 10.00 -12.51 0.53
C SER A 204 10.82 -12.83 1.79
N GLN A 205 10.22 -13.53 2.76
CA GLN A 205 10.93 -13.91 3.99
C GLN A 205 12.01 -14.98 3.73
N ASN A 206 11.79 -15.94 2.82
CA ASN A 206 12.82 -16.91 2.44
C ASN A 206 14.01 -16.26 1.73
N LEU A 207 13.76 -15.27 0.85
CA LEU A 207 14.84 -14.49 0.24
C LEU A 207 15.62 -13.71 1.30
N ILE A 208 14.95 -13.09 2.27
CA ILE A 208 15.64 -12.45 3.41
C ILE A 208 16.53 -13.47 4.12
N SER A 209 15.97 -14.61 4.53
CA SER A 209 16.73 -15.67 5.21
C SER A 209 17.97 -16.11 4.43
N LEU A 210 17.83 -16.25 3.11
CA LEU A 210 18.93 -16.63 2.21
C LEU A 210 20.05 -15.59 2.18
N PHE A 211 19.73 -14.29 2.14
CA PHE A 211 20.74 -13.22 2.14
C PHE A 211 21.32 -12.92 3.53
N THR A 212 20.66 -13.37 4.59
CA THR A 212 21.12 -13.20 5.98
C THR A 212 21.80 -14.44 6.57
N ASP A 213 21.87 -15.54 5.85
CA ASP A 213 22.50 -16.78 6.30
C ASP A 213 23.99 -16.55 6.63
N PRO A 214 24.43 -16.75 7.90
CA PRO A 214 25.84 -16.63 8.28
C PRO A 214 26.78 -17.59 7.53
N HIS A 215 26.24 -18.66 6.95
CA HIS A 215 26.96 -19.68 6.18
C HIS A 215 26.69 -19.56 4.66
N ALA A 216 26.22 -18.40 4.20
CA ALA A 216 25.99 -18.13 2.79
C ALA A 216 27.28 -18.30 1.95
N ALA A 217 27.11 -18.63 0.67
CA ALA A 217 28.22 -18.73 -0.28
C ALA A 217 28.99 -17.40 -0.39
N SER A 218 30.29 -17.47 -0.69
CA SER A 218 31.15 -16.27 -0.81
C SER A 218 30.67 -15.27 -1.88
N SER A 219 29.86 -15.72 -2.84
CA SER A 219 29.23 -14.87 -3.86
C SER A 219 28.09 -13.99 -3.34
N VAL A 220 27.62 -14.18 -2.10
CA VAL A 220 26.50 -13.42 -1.50
C VAL A 220 26.76 -11.92 -1.46
N GLU A 221 27.98 -11.50 -1.09
CA GLU A 221 28.30 -10.07 -0.93
C GLU A 221 28.32 -9.36 -2.29
N LYS A 222 28.83 -10.04 -3.34
CA LYS A 222 28.76 -9.55 -4.71
C LYS A 222 27.32 -9.45 -5.21
N ALA A 223 26.46 -10.41 -4.88
CA ALA A 223 25.05 -10.38 -5.22
C ALA A 223 24.34 -9.21 -4.53
N LYS A 224 24.52 -9.05 -3.21
CA LYS A 224 23.96 -7.92 -2.43
C LYS A 224 24.36 -6.58 -3.03
N HIS A 225 25.66 -6.36 -3.25
CA HIS A 225 26.16 -5.09 -3.80
C HIS A 225 25.56 -4.77 -5.17
N SER A 226 25.54 -5.75 -6.08
CA SER A 226 24.97 -5.57 -7.42
C SER A 226 23.46 -5.31 -7.38
N LEU A 227 22.73 -6.00 -6.49
CA LEU A 227 21.28 -5.83 -6.31
C LEU A 227 20.93 -4.46 -5.73
N LEU A 228 21.67 -3.98 -4.73
CA LEU A 228 21.49 -2.64 -4.15
C LEU A 228 21.75 -1.54 -5.17
N LYS A 229 22.85 -1.65 -5.91
CA LYS A 229 23.17 -0.73 -7.01
C LYS A 229 22.05 -0.69 -8.04
N TYR A 230 21.54 -1.85 -8.43
CA TYR A 230 20.43 -1.94 -9.37
C TYR A 230 19.13 -1.33 -8.82
N HIS A 231 18.77 -1.66 -7.58
CA HIS A 231 17.61 -1.10 -6.88
C HIS A 231 17.67 0.43 -6.84
N SER A 232 18.82 0.98 -6.41
CA SER A 232 19.01 2.43 -6.30
C SER A 232 18.88 3.13 -7.66
N LEU A 233 19.49 2.57 -8.71
CA LEU A 233 19.38 3.13 -10.05
C LEU A 233 17.95 3.07 -10.61
N LEU A 234 17.16 2.03 -10.30
CA LEU A 234 15.73 1.98 -10.64
C LEU A 234 14.95 3.12 -9.95
N PHE A 235 15.19 3.31 -8.65
CA PHE A 235 14.56 4.35 -7.85
C PHE A 235 14.86 5.74 -8.43
N TYR A 236 16.14 6.08 -8.65
CA TYR A 236 16.54 7.39 -9.17
C TYR A 236 16.19 7.60 -10.65
N ALA A 237 16.20 6.56 -11.48
CA ALA A 237 15.70 6.65 -12.84
C ALA A 237 14.17 6.79 -12.89
N GLY A 238 13.47 6.43 -11.81
CA GLY A 238 12.01 6.38 -11.73
C GLY A 238 11.42 5.39 -12.73
N ILE A 239 11.99 4.19 -12.79
CA ILE A 239 11.56 3.08 -13.65
C ILE A 239 11.45 1.85 -12.75
N SER A 240 10.33 1.12 -12.80
CA SER A 240 10.20 -0.14 -12.08
C SER A 240 10.85 -1.30 -12.86
N HIS A 241 11.30 -2.33 -12.14
CA HIS A 241 11.84 -3.54 -12.77
C HIS A 241 10.85 -4.15 -13.76
N GLY A 242 9.59 -4.38 -13.36
CA GLY A 242 8.56 -4.95 -14.22
C GLY A 242 8.28 -4.12 -15.48
N ALA A 243 8.32 -2.79 -15.39
CA ALA A 243 8.18 -1.95 -16.57
C ALA A 243 9.36 -2.09 -17.53
N LEU A 244 10.59 -2.20 -16.98
CA LEU A 244 11.80 -2.42 -17.77
C LEU A 244 11.80 -3.81 -18.43
N CYS A 245 11.39 -4.87 -17.71
CA CYS A 245 11.23 -6.22 -18.25
C CYS A 245 10.21 -6.28 -19.37
N ARG A 246 9.08 -5.59 -19.22
CA ARG A 246 8.04 -5.58 -20.25
C ARG A 246 8.50 -4.97 -21.57
N ILE A 247 9.30 -3.91 -21.51
CA ILE A 247 9.83 -3.24 -22.71
C ILE A 247 11.08 -3.92 -23.26
N LEU A 248 11.91 -4.52 -22.39
CA LEU A 248 13.16 -5.23 -22.70
C LEU A 248 13.17 -6.60 -22.00
N HIS A 249 12.65 -7.62 -22.68
CA HIS A 249 12.53 -8.98 -22.13
C HIS A 249 13.88 -9.61 -21.77
N ASP A 250 14.93 -9.37 -22.56
CA ASP A 250 16.25 -9.92 -22.29
C ASP A 250 17.08 -8.96 -21.41
N HIS A 251 17.51 -9.44 -20.25
CA HIS A 251 18.29 -8.68 -19.27
C HIS A 251 19.73 -8.39 -19.73
N SER A 252 20.25 -9.18 -20.68
CA SER A 252 21.63 -9.07 -21.20
C SER A 252 21.73 -8.15 -22.42
N LEU A 253 20.63 -7.97 -23.16
CA LEU A 253 20.62 -7.19 -24.39
C LEU A 253 20.65 -5.68 -24.11
N ARG A 254 21.71 -5.03 -24.58
CA ARG A 254 21.78 -3.56 -24.68
C ARG A 254 21.10 -3.13 -25.99
N PRO A 255 19.96 -2.42 -25.95
CA PRO A 255 19.29 -2.01 -27.18
C PRO A 255 20.12 -0.98 -27.93
N ASN A 256 20.24 -1.16 -29.25
CA ASN A 256 20.77 -0.12 -30.13
C ASN A 256 19.72 0.98 -30.35
N ARG A 257 20.10 2.08 -31.03
CA ARG A 257 19.22 3.24 -31.26
C ARG A 257 17.93 2.87 -31.99
N THR A 258 18.01 2.05 -33.03
CA THR A 258 16.84 1.63 -33.82
C THR A 258 15.86 0.79 -33.01
N ARG A 259 16.35 -0.17 -32.21
CA ARG A 259 15.51 -0.95 -31.29
C ARG A 259 14.87 -0.08 -30.22
N ALA A 260 15.62 0.87 -29.65
CA ALA A 260 15.07 1.76 -28.61
C ALA A 260 13.91 2.63 -29.15
N VAL A 261 14.06 3.19 -30.35
CA VAL A 261 12.98 3.91 -31.04
C VAL A 261 11.81 2.98 -31.37
N GLY A 262 12.09 1.79 -31.92
CA GLY A 262 11.04 0.80 -32.23
C GLY A 262 10.23 0.36 -31.01
N VAL A 263 10.88 0.17 -29.86
CA VAL A 263 10.21 -0.14 -28.58
C VAL A 263 9.30 1.01 -28.14
N PHE A 264 9.76 2.26 -28.23
CA PHE A 264 8.95 3.43 -27.91
C PHE A 264 7.74 3.56 -28.84
N VAL A 265 7.95 3.48 -30.17
CA VAL A 265 6.86 3.54 -31.16
C VAL A 265 5.84 2.44 -30.93
N ARG A 266 6.28 1.19 -30.75
CA ARG A 266 5.39 0.08 -30.41
C ARG A 266 4.57 0.39 -29.17
N GLN A 267 5.21 0.95 -28.13
CA GLN A 267 4.52 1.26 -26.88
C GLN A 267 3.54 2.44 -27.01
N VAL A 268 3.81 3.43 -27.87
CA VAL A 268 2.85 4.49 -28.21
C VAL A 268 1.62 3.88 -28.88
N LEU A 269 1.81 3.03 -29.89
CA LEU A 269 0.72 2.38 -30.61
C LEU A 269 -0.13 1.52 -29.67
N THR A 270 0.50 0.67 -28.84
CA THR A 270 -0.23 -0.17 -27.90
C THR A 270 -0.90 0.63 -26.80
N THR A 271 -0.37 1.79 -26.41
CA THR A 271 -0.96 2.63 -25.33
C THR A 271 -2.11 3.50 -25.80
N VAL A 272 -1.98 4.12 -26.97
CA VAL A 272 -2.92 5.15 -27.45
C VAL A 272 -3.94 4.59 -28.43
N LEU A 273 -3.54 3.70 -29.35
CA LEU A 273 -4.42 3.21 -30.42
C LEU A 273 -5.17 1.92 -30.06
N HIS A 274 -4.87 1.32 -28.91
CA HIS A 274 -5.52 0.09 -28.49
C HIS A 274 -6.97 0.34 -28.07
N PRO A 275 -7.95 -0.51 -28.45
CA PRO A 275 -9.37 -0.33 -28.13
C PRO A 275 -9.66 -0.03 -26.65
N ARG A 276 -8.90 -0.64 -25.73
CA ARG A 276 -8.94 -0.34 -24.29
C ARG A 276 -8.81 1.14 -23.93
N PHE A 277 -7.98 1.91 -24.64
CA PHE A 277 -7.80 3.34 -24.36
C PHE A 277 -8.92 4.14 -25.00
N THR A 278 -9.33 3.79 -26.22
CA THR A 278 -10.48 4.39 -26.89
C THR A 278 -11.77 4.26 -26.07
N LEU A 279 -12.04 3.08 -25.52
CA LEU A 279 -13.20 2.83 -24.64
C LEU A 279 -13.06 3.47 -23.26
N PHE A 280 -11.84 3.75 -22.81
CA PHE A 280 -11.56 4.44 -21.56
C PHE A 280 -11.57 5.97 -21.71
N LEU A 281 -11.39 6.50 -22.91
CA LEU A 281 -11.22 7.93 -23.16
C LEU A 281 -12.37 8.79 -22.59
N PRO A 282 -13.66 8.43 -22.76
CA PRO A 282 -14.75 9.24 -22.20
C PRO A 282 -14.68 9.35 -20.67
N THR A 283 -14.45 8.23 -19.99
CA THR A 283 -14.34 8.23 -18.52
C THR A 283 -13.05 8.88 -18.05
N PHE A 284 -11.94 8.71 -18.77
CA PHE A 284 -10.70 9.42 -18.51
C PHE A 284 -10.89 10.94 -18.51
N LEU A 285 -11.56 11.50 -19.52
CA LEU A 285 -11.83 12.93 -19.63
C LEU A 285 -12.68 13.46 -18.46
N VAL A 286 -13.72 12.71 -18.08
CA VAL A 286 -14.58 13.04 -16.93
C VAL A 286 -13.78 13.06 -15.63
N HIS A 287 -12.78 12.19 -15.48
CA HIS A 287 -11.97 12.05 -14.27
C HIS A 287 -10.73 12.96 -14.23
N ILE A 288 -10.53 13.84 -15.22
CA ILE A 288 -9.43 14.84 -15.20
C ILE A 288 -9.41 15.65 -13.89
N PRO A 289 -10.55 16.17 -13.37
CA PRO A 289 -10.57 16.89 -12.09
C PRO A 289 -10.08 16.04 -10.91
N GLN A 290 -10.40 14.74 -10.88
CA GLN A 290 -9.89 13.80 -9.88
C GLN A 290 -8.37 13.69 -9.95
N TYR A 291 -7.81 13.53 -11.15
CA TYR A 291 -6.35 13.42 -11.33
C TYR A 291 -5.63 14.72 -10.98
N ALA A 292 -6.19 15.87 -11.37
CA ALA A 292 -5.63 17.17 -11.05
C ALA A 292 -5.66 17.46 -9.55
N ALA A 293 -6.79 17.22 -8.88
CA ALA A 293 -6.95 17.43 -7.45
C ALA A 293 -6.01 16.53 -6.64
N SER A 294 -5.90 15.24 -6.99
CA SER A 294 -5.00 14.30 -6.33
C SER A 294 -3.52 14.65 -6.55
N ALA A 295 -3.13 15.09 -7.75
CA ALA A 295 -1.76 15.53 -8.03
C ALA A 295 -1.39 16.82 -7.28
N LEU A 296 -2.32 17.78 -7.21
CA LEU A 296 -2.13 19.03 -6.48
C LEU A 296 -2.00 18.77 -4.97
N ALA A 297 -2.90 17.96 -4.40
CA ALA A 297 -2.86 17.59 -2.99
C ALA A 297 -1.56 16.87 -2.62
N HIS A 298 -1.10 15.94 -3.46
CA HIS A 298 0.18 15.28 -3.26
C HIS A 298 1.35 16.27 -3.23
N ARG A 299 1.36 17.27 -4.12
CA ARG A 299 2.44 18.28 -4.16
C ARG A 299 2.42 19.24 -2.97
N LEU A 300 1.23 19.62 -2.49
CA LEU A 300 1.08 20.63 -1.45
C LEU A 300 1.09 20.06 -0.03
N LEU A 301 0.61 18.83 0.16
CA LEU A 301 0.32 18.28 1.49
C LEU A 301 1.17 17.04 1.84
N ALA A 302 1.62 16.27 0.85
CA ALA A 302 2.41 15.07 1.13
C ALA A 302 3.86 15.44 1.45
N ARG A 303 4.34 15.05 2.62
CA ARG A 303 5.77 15.10 2.91
C ARG A 303 6.49 14.00 2.13
N ALA A 304 7.71 14.29 1.68
CA ALA A 304 8.45 13.39 0.78
C ALA A 304 8.93 12.10 1.47
N ASP A 305 9.05 12.13 2.79
CA ASP A 305 9.49 11.07 3.70
C ASP A 305 8.35 10.16 4.20
N GLU A 306 7.10 10.61 4.09
CA GLU A 306 5.92 9.84 4.51
C GLU A 306 5.27 9.12 3.32
N GLU A 307 5.77 7.93 2.99
CA GLU A 307 5.31 7.11 1.86
C GLU A 307 3.78 6.88 1.90
N GLU A 308 3.25 6.59 3.09
CA GLU A 308 1.84 6.24 3.30
C GLU A 308 0.89 7.41 3.03
N ALA A 309 1.35 8.65 3.26
CA ALA A 309 0.58 9.85 3.02
C ALA A 309 0.30 10.06 1.52
N HIS A 310 1.14 9.52 0.63
CA HIS A 310 1.02 9.73 -0.81
C HIS A 310 -0.25 9.10 -1.37
N ALA A 311 -0.54 7.87 -0.97
CA ALA A 311 -1.76 7.17 -1.38
C ALA A 311 -3.00 7.77 -0.70
N GLN A 312 -2.91 8.09 0.60
CA GLN A 312 -4.01 8.66 1.37
C GLN A 312 -4.51 10.00 0.79
N PHE A 313 -3.61 10.96 0.55
CA PHE A 313 -4.00 12.25 -0.02
C PHE A 313 -4.57 12.10 -1.42
N LYS A 314 -4.01 11.22 -2.26
CA LYS A 314 -4.54 10.96 -3.60
C LYS A 314 -5.95 10.39 -3.55
N ALA A 315 -6.24 9.47 -2.60
CA ALA A 315 -7.57 8.88 -2.45
C ALA A 315 -8.62 9.92 -2.00
N VAL A 316 -8.32 10.69 -0.94
CA VAL A 316 -9.25 11.69 -0.40
C VAL A 316 -9.53 12.81 -1.41
N PHE A 317 -8.48 13.47 -1.90
CA PHE A 317 -8.65 14.61 -2.81
C PHE A 317 -9.07 14.16 -4.22
N GLY A 318 -8.67 12.96 -4.64
CA GLY A 318 -9.17 12.35 -5.86
C GLY A 318 -10.68 12.10 -5.78
N GLY A 319 -11.17 11.54 -4.68
CA GLY A 319 -12.61 11.32 -4.45
C GLY A 319 -13.43 12.61 -4.46
N LEU A 320 -12.91 13.70 -3.88
CA LEU A 320 -13.54 15.02 -3.96
C LEU A 320 -13.61 15.55 -5.40
N GLY A 321 -12.52 15.42 -6.16
CA GLY A 321 -12.48 15.80 -7.57
C GLY A 321 -13.46 14.98 -8.42
N ALA A 322 -13.59 13.69 -8.15
CA ALA A 322 -14.55 12.80 -8.82
C ALA A 322 -16.00 13.22 -8.51
N THR A 323 -16.29 13.46 -7.24
CA THR A 323 -17.61 13.89 -6.76
C THR A 323 -18.05 15.20 -7.43
N ALA A 324 -17.13 16.18 -7.55
CA ALA A 324 -17.41 17.42 -8.25
C ALA A 324 -17.71 17.20 -9.74
N ALA A 325 -16.95 16.33 -10.42
CA ALA A 325 -17.19 15.98 -11.81
C ALA A 325 -18.55 15.30 -12.01
N TYR A 326 -18.90 14.34 -11.15
CA TYR A 326 -20.18 13.63 -11.19
C TYR A 326 -21.37 14.55 -10.89
N ALA A 327 -21.21 15.49 -9.95
CA ALA A 327 -22.22 16.50 -9.67
C ALA A 327 -22.43 17.42 -10.88
N GLY A 328 -21.36 17.80 -11.57
CA GLY A 328 -21.42 18.57 -12.83
C GLY A 328 -22.19 17.84 -13.93
N ILE A 329 -21.90 16.56 -14.14
CA ILE A 329 -22.59 15.71 -15.13
C ILE A 329 -24.06 15.52 -14.74
N THR A 330 -24.34 15.23 -13.47
CA THR A 330 -25.70 15.11 -12.95
C THR A 330 -26.49 16.38 -13.21
N ARG A 331 -25.93 17.55 -12.89
CA ARG A 331 -26.55 18.85 -13.16
C ARG A 331 -26.82 19.05 -14.65
N PHE A 332 -25.90 18.63 -15.51
CA PHE A 332 -26.10 18.68 -16.96
C PHE A 332 -27.26 17.78 -17.41
N ILE A 333 -27.31 16.52 -16.96
CA ILE A 333 -28.40 15.57 -17.25
C ILE A 333 -29.74 16.11 -16.78
N VAL A 334 -29.84 16.53 -15.51
CA VAL A 334 -31.07 17.06 -14.92
C VAL A 334 -31.55 18.31 -15.65
N ARG A 335 -30.65 19.25 -15.98
CA ARG A 335 -30.99 20.44 -16.78
C ARG A 335 -31.54 20.08 -18.16
N ARG A 336 -31.00 19.05 -18.80
CA ARG A 336 -31.48 18.57 -20.10
C ARG A 336 -32.83 17.84 -20.00
N LEU A 337 -33.09 17.13 -18.92
CA LEU A 337 -34.38 16.51 -18.66
C LEU A 337 -35.47 17.55 -18.37
N ILE A 338 -35.13 18.69 -17.74
CA ILE A 338 -36.10 19.76 -17.42
C ILE A 338 -36.32 20.74 -18.59
N GLY A 339 -35.27 21.06 -19.37
CA GLY A 339 -35.34 22.07 -20.42
C GLY A 339 -36.22 21.69 -21.61
N ASN A 340 -36.91 22.66 -22.22
CA ASN A 340 -37.85 22.51 -23.34
C ASN A 340 -37.21 22.22 -24.72
N ALA A 341 -35.94 21.86 -24.79
CA ALA A 341 -35.24 21.68 -26.06
C ALA A 341 -35.02 20.18 -26.36
N PRO A 342 -35.64 19.59 -27.41
CA PRO A 342 -35.35 18.24 -27.88
C PRO A 342 -33.97 18.14 -28.59
N GLY A 343 -32.96 18.87 -28.10
CA GLY A 343 -31.85 19.35 -28.94
C GLY A 343 -30.68 18.40 -29.17
N VAL A 344 -30.68 17.18 -28.63
CA VAL A 344 -29.61 16.20 -28.89
C VAL A 344 -30.14 14.93 -29.57
N LEU A 345 -31.32 14.45 -29.20
CA LEU A 345 -31.99 13.34 -29.92
C LEU A 345 -32.64 13.77 -31.25
N ALA A 346 -32.98 15.06 -31.42
CA ALA A 346 -33.40 15.58 -32.73
C ALA A 346 -32.21 15.98 -33.64
N SER A 347 -30.99 16.09 -33.08
CA SER A 347 -29.77 16.44 -33.84
C SER A 347 -28.83 15.24 -34.07
N LEU A 348 -28.91 14.19 -33.25
CA LEU A 348 -28.39 12.86 -33.56
C LEU A 348 -29.41 12.16 -34.47
N LYS A 349 -28.96 11.57 -35.58
CA LYS A 349 -29.77 10.65 -36.40
C LYS A 349 -30.04 9.37 -35.60
N VAL A 350 -30.92 9.45 -34.61
CA VAL A 350 -31.33 8.30 -33.81
C VAL A 350 -32.33 7.50 -34.66
N PRO A 351 -32.18 6.17 -34.77
CA PRO A 351 -33.13 5.34 -35.50
C PRO A 351 -34.57 5.59 -35.03
N ALA A 352 -35.51 5.70 -35.99
CA ALA A 352 -36.90 6.09 -35.74
C ALA A 352 -37.61 5.22 -34.67
N PHE A 353 -37.18 3.97 -34.48
CA PHE A 353 -37.72 3.05 -33.48
C PHE A 353 -37.39 3.42 -32.02
N LEU A 354 -36.39 4.27 -31.75
CA LEU A 354 -36.01 4.69 -30.39
C LEU A 354 -36.71 5.99 -29.94
N VAL A 355 -37.34 6.71 -30.88
CA VAL A 355 -38.00 8.00 -30.63
C VAL A 355 -39.13 7.89 -29.58
N PRO A 356 -40.02 6.88 -29.62
CA PRO A 356 -41.09 6.74 -28.62
C PRO A 356 -40.53 6.53 -27.20
N ALA A 357 -39.54 5.64 -27.04
CA ALA A 357 -38.91 5.38 -25.76
C ALA A 357 -38.21 6.63 -25.18
N ALA A 358 -37.51 7.39 -26.03
CA ALA A 358 -36.85 8.63 -25.63
C ALA A 358 -37.86 9.71 -25.19
N SER A 359 -39.00 9.82 -25.88
CA SER A 359 -40.05 10.77 -25.54
C SER A 359 -40.74 10.46 -24.19
N SER A 360 -40.96 9.16 -23.90
CA SER A 360 -41.51 8.70 -22.62
C SER A 360 -40.55 8.95 -21.45
N VAL A 361 -39.25 8.69 -21.63
CA VAL A 361 -38.21 8.99 -20.62
C VAL A 361 -38.14 10.49 -20.34
N TRP A 362 -38.30 11.32 -21.37
CA TRP A 362 -38.27 12.77 -21.22
C TRP A 362 -39.51 13.33 -20.51
N ALA A 363 -40.71 12.82 -20.82
CA ALA A 363 -41.93 13.18 -20.12
C ALA A 363 -41.90 12.76 -18.64
N ALA A 364 -41.44 11.53 -18.35
CA ALA A 364 -41.24 11.05 -17.00
C ALA A 364 -40.19 11.88 -16.24
N GLY A 365 -39.09 12.24 -16.89
CA GLY A 365 -38.07 13.13 -16.35
C GLY A 365 -38.65 14.49 -15.96
N ARG A 366 -39.35 15.18 -16.86
CA ARG A 366 -39.97 16.48 -16.54
C ARG A 366 -40.94 16.37 -15.37
N TRP A 367 -41.80 15.35 -15.35
CA TRP A 367 -42.72 15.14 -14.23
C TRP A 367 -41.97 14.94 -12.91
N PHE A 368 -40.89 14.18 -12.90
CA PHE A 368 -40.12 13.86 -11.69
C PHE A 368 -39.28 15.05 -11.19
N PHE A 369 -38.65 15.81 -12.09
CA PHE A 369 -37.64 16.83 -11.78
C PHE A 369 -38.12 18.28 -11.79
N ALA A 370 -39.26 18.61 -12.42
CA ALA A 370 -39.72 20.00 -12.53
C ALA A 370 -40.10 20.65 -11.18
N GLY A 371 -40.39 19.84 -10.15
CA GLY A 371 -40.66 20.29 -8.78
C GLY A 371 -41.93 21.13 -8.65
N GLY A 372 -42.94 20.63 -7.93
CA GLY A 372 -44.08 21.46 -7.53
C GLY A 372 -43.69 22.47 -6.42
N PRO A 373 -44.45 23.56 -6.22
CA PRO A 373 -44.19 24.53 -5.15
C PRO A 373 -44.33 23.92 -3.74
N ASN A 374 -45.05 22.81 -3.62
CA ASN A 374 -45.33 22.12 -2.36
C ASN A 374 -44.14 21.27 -1.88
N LEU A 375 -44.08 21.00 -0.58
CA LEU A 375 -43.01 20.23 0.07
C LEU A 375 -42.80 18.85 -0.56
N SER A 376 -43.88 18.14 -0.92
CA SER A 376 -43.82 16.84 -1.60
C SER A 376 -43.21 16.93 -3.00
N GLY A 377 -43.48 18.01 -3.73
CA GLY A 377 -42.90 18.27 -5.05
C GLY A 377 -41.39 18.54 -4.97
N ARG A 378 -40.95 19.30 -3.96
CA ARG A 378 -39.52 19.55 -3.68
C ARG A 378 -38.80 18.28 -3.24
N ALA A 379 -39.41 17.48 -2.35
CA ALA A 379 -38.85 16.21 -1.89
C ALA A 379 -38.69 15.20 -3.05
N ARG A 380 -39.70 15.07 -3.93
CA ARG A 380 -39.61 14.21 -5.12
C ARG A 380 -38.48 14.65 -6.05
N ALA A 381 -38.37 15.94 -6.34
CA ALA A 381 -37.30 16.46 -7.18
C ALA A 381 -35.92 16.21 -6.57
N ALA A 382 -35.76 16.41 -5.25
CA ALA A 382 -34.52 16.14 -4.53
C ALA A 382 -34.15 14.64 -4.57
N LEU A 383 -35.10 13.74 -4.32
CA LEU A 383 -34.91 12.29 -4.43
C LEU A 383 -34.51 11.89 -5.85
N GLY A 384 -35.10 12.50 -6.86
CA GLY A 384 -34.70 12.24 -8.23
C GLY A 384 -33.30 12.71 -8.55
N VAL A 385 -32.92 13.93 -8.14
CA VAL A 385 -31.56 14.44 -8.36
C VAL A 385 -30.56 13.53 -7.67
N PHE A 386 -30.85 13.09 -6.45
CA PHE A 386 -30.03 12.13 -5.73
C PHE A 386 -29.95 10.77 -6.45
N GLY A 387 -31.07 10.24 -6.96
CA GLY A 387 -31.10 9.00 -7.73
C GLY A 387 -30.27 9.08 -9.01
N VAL A 388 -30.36 10.18 -9.77
CA VAL A 388 -29.53 10.41 -10.96
C VAL A 388 -28.07 10.58 -10.58
N PHE A 389 -27.77 11.31 -9.51
CA PHE A 389 -26.40 11.45 -9.00
C PHE A 389 -25.80 10.08 -8.64
N TYR A 390 -26.55 9.26 -7.91
CA TYR A 390 -26.13 7.91 -7.52
C TYR A 390 -25.88 7.04 -8.74
N ALA A 391 -26.84 6.96 -9.67
CA ALA A 391 -26.71 6.16 -10.90
C ALA A 391 -25.55 6.64 -11.78
N THR A 392 -25.39 7.96 -11.94
CA THR A 392 -24.28 8.57 -12.68
C THR A 392 -22.94 8.24 -12.04
N SER A 393 -22.84 8.40 -10.72
CA SER A 393 -21.62 8.09 -9.97
C SER A 393 -21.28 6.60 -10.08
N PHE A 394 -22.27 5.71 -9.92
CA PHE A 394 -22.10 4.27 -10.04
C PHE A 394 -21.58 3.88 -11.43
N VAL A 395 -22.25 4.32 -12.51
CA VAL A 395 -21.85 3.96 -13.88
C VAL A 395 -20.45 4.50 -14.20
N LEU A 396 -20.19 5.78 -13.90
CA LEU A 396 -18.91 6.41 -14.24
C LEU A 396 -17.75 5.83 -13.43
N SER A 397 -17.94 5.57 -12.13
CA SER A 397 -16.88 5.00 -11.29
C SER A 397 -16.56 3.58 -11.71
N HIS A 398 -17.56 2.72 -11.93
CA HIS A 398 -17.33 1.33 -12.32
C HIS A 398 -16.71 1.22 -13.72
N TRP A 399 -17.15 2.06 -14.66
CA TRP A 399 -16.55 2.09 -16.00
C TRP A 399 -15.10 2.60 -15.94
N HIS A 400 -14.80 3.59 -15.11
CA HIS A 400 -13.43 4.05 -14.89
C HIS A 400 -12.55 2.98 -14.25
N ASP A 401 -12.98 2.41 -13.12
CA ASP A 401 -12.24 1.42 -12.34
C ASP A 401 -11.91 0.17 -13.16
N TYR A 402 -12.82 -0.26 -14.03
CA TYR A 402 -12.61 -1.40 -14.91
C TYR A 402 -11.39 -1.23 -15.84
N TRP A 403 -11.14 -0.03 -16.35
CA TRP A 403 -10.09 0.23 -17.35
C TRP A 403 -8.85 0.93 -16.80
N VAL A 404 -8.95 1.65 -15.68
CA VAL A 404 -7.90 2.56 -15.22
C VAL A 404 -6.59 1.83 -14.94
N LEU A 405 -6.63 0.66 -14.29
CA LEU A 405 -5.41 -0.06 -13.89
C LEU A 405 -4.62 -0.56 -15.11
N SER A 406 -5.31 -1.13 -16.10
CA SER A 406 -4.70 -1.60 -17.35
C SER A 406 -4.06 -0.45 -18.14
N ASN A 407 -4.78 0.68 -18.25
CA ASN A 407 -4.26 1.88 -18.92
C ASN A 407 -3.09 2.50 -18.14
N TYR A 408 -3.13 2.48 -16.81
CA TYR A 408 -2.07 2.98 -15.95
C TYR A 408 -0.78 2.14 -16.08
N ARG A 409 -0.87 0.81 -16.13
CA ARG A 409 0.30 -0.06 -16.41
C ARG A 409 0.95 0.29 -17.75
N GLN A 410 0.13 0.54 -18.76
CA GLN A 410 0.60 0.82 -20.11
C GLN A 410 1.22 2.21 -20.23
N LEU A 411 0.69 3.18 -19.47
CA LEU A 411 1.34 4.48 -19.27
C LEU A 411 2.71 4.33 -18.59
N LYS A 412 2.86 3.46 -17.57
CA LYS A 412 4.18 3.17 -16.97
C LYS A 412 5.16 2.60 -18.00
N TYR A 413 4.72 1.66 -18.83
CA TYR A 413 5.55 1.09 -19.90
C TYR A 413 5.92 2.14 -20.95
N LEU A 414 4.98 3.02 -21.31
CA LEU A 414 5.24 4.14 -22.23
C LEU A 414 6.30 5.09 -21.66
N ILE A 415 6.16 5.50 -20.40
CA ILE A 415 7.15 6.36 -19.72
C ILE A 415 8.51 5.66 -19.65
N ALA A 416 8.56 4.38 -19.31
CA ALA A 416 9.81 3.61 -19.28
C ALA A 416 10.47 3.53 -20.66
N SER A 417 9.70 3.26 -21.72
CA SER A 417 10.19 3.21 -23.11
C SER A 417 10.68 4.57 -23.61
N TRP A 418 10.00 5.66 -23.23
CA TRP A 418 10.42 7.03 -23.52
C TRP A 418 11.77 7.35 -22.87
N LYS A 419 11.89 7.06 -21.56
CA LYS A 419 13.14 7.26 -20.82
C LYS A 419 14.27 6.43 -21.40
N LEU A 420 14.02 5.16 -21.73
CA LEU A 420 14.96 4.27 -22.40
C LEU A 420 15.43 4.86 -23.73
N MET A 421 14.50 5.27 -24.60
CA MET A 421 14.80 5.87 -25.90
C MET A 421 15.68 7.11 -25.74
N LEU A 422 15.31 8.04 -24.85
CA LEU A 422 16.09 9.24 -24.59
C LEU A 422 17.51 8.91 -24.09
N GLY A 423 17.67 7.95 -23.18
CA GLY A 423 18.99 7.54 -22.67
C GLY A 423 19.88 6.90 -23.73
N ILE A 424 19.31 6.07 -24.62
CA ILE A 424 20.07 5.42 -25.70
C ILE A 424 20.43 6.38 -26.83
N LEU A 425 19.55 7.34 -27.14
CA LEU A 425 19.81 8.38 -28.13
C LEU A 425 20.81 9.43 -27.63
N SER A 426 20.86 9.67 -26.32
CA SER A 426 21.80 10.64 -25.73
C SER A 426 23.26 10.24 -25.98
N PRO A 427 24.17 11.23 -26.14
CA PRO A 427 25.61 10.97 -26.22
C PRO A 427 26.12 10.24 -24.98
N ARG A 428 27.11 9.35 -25.14
CA ARG A 428 27.71 8.61 -24.00
C ARG A 428 28.37 9.52 -22.96
N THR A 429 28.82 10.71 -23.38
CA THR A 429 29.38 11.72 -22.47
C THR A 429 28.34 12.33 -21.52
N SER A 430 27.04 12.12 -21.77
CA SER A 430 25.97 12.62 -20.91
C SER A 430 25.66 11.70 -19.72
N ASP A 431 26.17 10.47 -19.74
CA ASP A 431 25.99 9.50 -18.67
C ASP A 431 26.75 9.94 -17.41
N LEU A 432 26.17 9.70 -16.23
CA LEU A 432 26.92 9.87 -15.00
C LEU A 432 27.94 8.72 -14.86
N GLN A 433 29.17 9.06 -14.49
CA GLN A 433 30.27 8.11 -14.33
C GLN A 433 31.10 8.41 -13.08
N GLY A 434 31.79 7.39 -12.58
CA GLY A 434 32.69 7.50 -11.41
C GLY A 434 32.02 8.16 -10.22
N LYS A 435 32.70 9.17 -9.63
CA LYS A 435 32.24 9.92 -8.46
C LYS A 435 30.88 10.61 -8.64
N GLN A 436 30.47 10.93 -9.87
CA GLN A 436 29.16 11.56 -10.11
C GLN A 436 28.00 10.55 -10.08
N LEU A 437 28.29 9.26 -10.31
CA LEU A 437 27.29 8.19 -10.30
C LEU A 437 27.11 7.59 -8.90
N GLU A 438 28.16 7.60 -8.08
CA GLU A 438 28.23 7.01 -6.74
C GLU A 438 27.03 7.34 -5.82
N PRO A 439 26.51 8.59 -5.75
CA PRO A 439 25.33 8.89 -4.92
C PRO A 439 24.04 8.19 -5.37
N TYR A 440 24.00 7.70 -6.61
CA TYR A 440 22.85 7.01 -7.21
C TYR A 440 23.01 5.48 -7.22
N THR A 441 24.12 4.97 -6.69
CA THR A 441 24.36 3.52 -6.54
C THR A 441 24.07 3.03 -5.13
N GLU A 442 23.86 3.95 -4.18
CA GLU A 442 23.45 3.61 -2.82
C GLU A 442 21.95 3.85 -2.63
N PRO A 443 21.22 2.94 -1.97
CA PRO A 443 19.80 3.09 -1.75
C PRO A 443 19.49 4.25 -0.80
N TYR A 444 18.35 4.89 -1.01
CA TYR A 444 17.84 5.88 -0.08
C TYR A 444 17.28 5.19 1.17
N VAL A 445 17.70 5.66 2.36
CA VAL A 445 17.19 5.19 3.66
C VAL A 445 16.32 6.29 4.27
N PRO A 446 15.04 6.03 4.55
CA PRO A 446 14.16 6.98 5.22
C PRO A 446 14.73 7.45 6.57
N PRO A 447 14.45 8.70 7.01
CA PRO A 447 14.87 9.18 8.31
C PRO A 447 14.18 8.40 9.45
N PRO A 448 14.84 8.20 10.60
CA PRO A 448 14.26 7.48 11.74
C PRO A 448 13.05 8.24 12.31
N ASN A 449 12.02 7.50 12.70
CA ASN A 449 10.79 8.08 13.21
C ASN A 449 10.90 8.47 14.70
N PRO A 450 10.58 9.72 15.10
CA PRO A 450 10.61 10.16 16.50
C PRO A 450 9.62 9.42 17.42
N TYR A 451 8.59 8.76 16.87
CA TYR A 451 7.60 8.00 17.64
C TYR A 451 7.93 6.51 17.77
N VAL A 452 8.99 6.02 17.12
CA VAL A 452 9.45 4.65 17.24
C VAL A 452 10.62 4.61 18.21
N LYS A 453 10.54 3.74 19.23
CA LYS A 453 11.72 3.46 20.04
C LYS A 453 12.69 2.66 19.19
N LEU A 454 13.83 3.25 18.83
CA LEU A 454 14.93 2.50 18.23
C LEU A 454 15.31 1.37 19.20
N ARG A 455 15.11 0.12 18.80
CA ARG A 455 15.77 -0.99 19.48
C ARG A 455 17.26 -0.78 19.25
N GLU A 456 18.03 -0.63 20.32
CA GLU A 456 19.48 -0.69 20.25
C GLU A 456 19.87 -2.03 19.63
N SER A 457 20.23 -1.99 18.35
CA SER A 457 20.98 -3.05 17.72
C SER A 457 22.27 -3.21 18.52
N LYS A 458 22.58 -4.42 19.01
CA LYS A 458 23.90 -4.71 19.59
C LYS A 458 25.04 -4.41 18.60
N ASP A 459 24.74 -4.32 17.30
CA ASP A 459 25.61 -3.76 16.26
C ASP A 459 25.29 -2.27 16.03
N ALA A 460 25.64 -1.42 17.00
CA ALA A 460 25.59 0.04 16.84
C ALA A 460 26.49 0.55 15.70
N SER A 461 27.43 -0.28 15.23
CA SER A 461 28.34 -0.03 14.10
C SER A 461 27.69 -0.12 12.71
N ARG A 462 26.48 -0.70 12.60
CA ARG A 462 25.77 -0.90 11.31
C ARG A 462 24.60 0.05 11.07
N VAL A 463 24.32 0.97 11.99
CA VAL A 463 23.31 2.00 11.76
C VAL A 463 23.88 2.96 10.71
N ARG A 464 23.56 2.74 9.43
CA ARG A 464 23.86 3.72 8.37
C ARG A 464 23.24 5.03 8.83
N PHE A 465 24.09 6.01 9.14
CA PHE A 465 23.67 7.39 9.35
C PHE A 465 22.81 7.80 8.15
N HIS A 466 21.73 8.52 8.41
CA HIS A 466 20.79 8.98 7.39
C HIS A 466 21.53 9.51 6.16
N VAL A 467 21.46 8.78 5.04
CA VAL A 467 22.07 9.20 3.78
C VAL A 467 21.11 10.20 3.13
N PRO A 468 21.50 11.48 2.96
CA PRO A 468 20.65 12.45 2.31
C PRO A 468 20.31 11.99 0.90
N ARG A 469 19.03 12.13 0.52
CA ARG A 469 18.58 11.78 -0.83
C ARG A 469 19.40 12.53 -1.88
N ALA A 470 19.98 11.81 -2.84
CA ALA A 470 20.75 12.44 -3.91
C ALA A 470 19.85 13.39 -4.73
N LYS A 471 20.44 14.47 -5.24
CA LYS A 471 19.73 15.47 -6.03
C LYS A 471 19.12 14.81 -7.28
N PRO A 472 17.85 15.09 -7.65
CA PRO A 472 17.26 14.50 -8.83
C PRO A 472 18.04 14.85 -10.10
N VAL A 473 18.29 13.86 -10.95
CA VAL A 473 18.92 14.05 -12.28
C VAL A 473 17.99 13.57 -13.38
N PRO A 474 18.12 14.11 -14.61
CA PRO A 474 17.38 13.59 -15.75
C PRO A 474 17.65 12.10 -15.93
N SER A 475 16.59 11.29 -15.96
CA SER A 475 16.70 9.83 -16.04
C SER A 475 17.55 9.33 -17.20
N ARG A 476 17.60 10.08 -18.32
CA ARG A 476 18.45 9.79 -19.49
C ARG A 476 19.93 9.58 -19.13
N LYS A 477 20.45 10.26 -18.10
CA LYS A 477 21.84 10.14 -17.64
C LYS A 477 22.13 8.85 -16.87
N LEU A 478 21.09 8.15 -16.43
CA LEU A 478 21.17 6.93 -15.62
C LEU A 478 20.83 5.66 -16.41
N ILE A 479 20.28 5.77 -17.62
CA ILE A 479 19.76 4.60 -18.38
C ILE A 479 20.85 3.57 -18.69
N ARG A 480 22.02 3.98 -19.21
CA ARG A 480 23.09 3.04 -19.53
C ARG A 480 23.69 2.39 -18.27
N PRO A 481 24.04 3.15 -17.21
CA PRO A 481 24.41 2.57 -15.92
C PRO A 481 23.35 1.61 -15.35
N LEU A 482 22.07 1.96 -15.46
CA LEU A 482 20.95 1.12 -15.01
C LEU A 482 20.89 -0.21 -15.78
N LEU A 483 21.06 -0.20 -17.11
CA LEU A 483 21.06 -1.42 -17.92
C LEU A 483 22.28 -2.31 -17.62
N GLU A 484 23.42 -1.70 -17.33
CA GLU A 484 24.61 -2.42 -16.89
C GLU A 484 24.41 -3.06 -15.51
N ALA A 485 23.91 -2.28 -14.55
CA ALA A 485 23.57 -2.78 -13.22
C ALA A 485 22.50 -3.88 -13.27
N ARG A 486 21.51 -3.79 -14.17
CA ARG A 486 20.53 -4.88 -14.39
C ARG A 486 21.23 -6.18 -14.77
N SER A 487 22.11 -6.14 -15.78
CA SER A 487 22.82 -7.35 -16.22
C SER A 487 23.75 -7.88 -15.13
N GLU A 488 24.42 -7.00 -14.39
CA GLU A 488 25.35 -7.37 -13.31
C GLU A 488 24.60 -7.99 -12.13
N ALA A 489 23.49 -7.39 -11.70
CA ALA A 489 22.62 -7.88 -10.63
C ALA A 489 22.00 -9.23 -10.98
N THR A 490 21.46 -9.39 -12.18
CA THR A 490 20.91 -10.67 -12.64
C THR A 490 21.98 -11.76 -12.64
N LYS A 491 23.17 -11.52 -13.21
CA LYS A 491 24.26 -12.50 -13.23
C LYS A 491 24.76 -12.86 -11.82
N SER A 492 24.96 -11.86 -10.96
CA SER A 492 25.46 -12.07 -9.60
C SER A 492 24.44 -12.80 -8.73
N LEU A 493 23.15 -12.49 -8.89
CA LEU A 493 22.06 -13.23 -8.25
C LEU A 493 22.06 -14.69 -8.68
N TRP A 494 22.08 -14.97 -9.99
CA TRP A 494 22.10 -16.36 -10.49
C TRP A 494 23.34 -17.13 -10.02
N SER A 495 24.53 -16.51 -10.02
CA SER A 495 25.74 -17.12 -9.47
C SER A 495 25.56 -17.47 -8.00
N PHE A 496 25.11 -16.52 -7.18
CA PHE A 496 24.86 -16.76 -5.76
C PHE A 496 23.84 -17.87 -5.54
N LEU A 497 22.76 -17.87 -6.31
CA LEU A 497 21.72 -18.89 -6.26
C LEU A 497 22.27 -20.29 -6.60
N VAL A 498 23.12 -20.42 -7.62
CA VAL A 498 23.78 -21.69 -7.97
C VAL A 498 24.77 -22.14 -6.90
N ASP A 499 25.55 -21.21 -6.34
CA ASP A 499 26.53 -21.51 -5.30
C ASP A 499 25.86 -21.84 -3.95
N SER A 500 24.67 -21.29 -3.71
CA SER A 500 23.87 -21.58 -2.54
C SER A 500 23.30 -23.00 -2.63
N LYS A 501 23.63 -23.87 -1.67
CA LYS A 501 23.18 -25.27 -1.60
C LYS A 501 21.64 -25.45 -1.58
N TYR A 502 20.90 -24.36 -1.42
CA TYR A 502 19.43 -24.31 -1.25
C TYR A 502 18.63 -24.51 -2.54
N LEU A 503 19.29 -24.60 -3.70
CA LEU A 503 18.62 -24.60 -5.02
C LEU A 503 18.64 -25.92 -5.79
N ARG A 504 18.64 -27.08 -5.10
CA ARG A 504 18.16 -28.32 -5.75
C ARG A 504 16.63 -28.37 -5.91
N GLY A 505 15.85 -27.65 -5.08
CA GLY A 505 14.38 -27.67 -5.13
C GLY A 505 13.74 -26.60 -6.02
N LEU A 506 14.14 -25.34 -5.86
CA LEU A 506 13.46 -24.17 -6.47
C LEU A 506 13.84 -23.90 -7.95
N VAL A 507 15.03 -24.30 -8.43
CA VAL A 507 15.45 -24.11 -9.84
C VAL A 507 14.86 -25.14 -10.80
N SER A 508 14.62 -26.37 -10.32
CA SER A 508 14.15 -27.50 -11.14
C SER A 508 12.77 -27.22 -11.77
N GLY A 509 11.87 -26.54 -11.05
CA GLY A 509 10.53 -26.20 -11.54
C GLY A 509 10.51 -25.23 -12.72
N LYS A 510 11.32 -24.15 -12.67
CA LYS A 510 11.32 -23.10 -13.71
C LYS A 510 11.96 -23.57 -15.03
N MET A 511 12.99 -24.43 -14.97
CA MET A 511 13.62 -24.95 -16.20
C MET A 511 12.79 -26.01 -16.95
N LYS A 512 11.84 -26.67 -16.27
CA LYS A 512 10.95 -27.67 -16.89
C LYS A 512 9.56 -27.13 -17.27
N GLY A 513 9.29 -25.85 -17.05
CA GLY A 513 7.98 -25.25 -17.33
C GLY A 513 6.87 -25.71 -16.37
N GLU A 514 7.22 -26.25 -15.20
CA GLU A 514 6.25 -26.60 -14.18
C GLU A 514 5.90 -25.37 -13.33
N PRO A 515 4.63 -25.21 -12.88
CA PRO A 515 4.29 -24.21 -11.88
C PRO A 515 5.19 -24.42 -10.65
N TRP A 516 5.73 -23.32 -10.12
CA TRP A 516 6.60 -23.29 -8.94
C TRP A 516 6.20 -24.38 -7.95
N MET A 517 7.07 -25.38 -7.79
CA MET A 517 6.88 -26.50 -6.86
C MET A 517 6.21 -25.99 -5.58
N GLN A 518 5.09 -26.62 -5.22
CA GLN A 518 4.48 -26.46 -3.90
C GLN A 518 5.50 -26.91 -2.85
N VAL A 519 6.31 -25.98 -2.37
CA VAL A 519 7.06 -26.17 -1.13
C VAL A 519 6.25 -25.50 -0.03
N GLY A 520 5.21 -26.21 0.42
CA GLY A 520 4.61 -25.93 1.72
C GLY A 520 5.58 -26.28 2.84
N PRO A 521 5.36 -25.81 4.08
CA PRO A 521 6.14 -26.27 5.21
C PRO A 521 6.05 -27.80 5.30
N ALA A 522 7.19 -28.47 5.49
CA ALA A 522 7.16 -29.84 5.98
C ALA A 522 6.39 -29.83 7.31
N THR A 523 5.39 -30.72 7.40
CA THR A 523 4.54 -30.96 8.58
C THR A 523 5.33 -31.11 9.86
#